data_AF-A0A5K7ZEE2-F1
#
_entry.id   AF-A0A5K7ZEE2-F1
#
_cell.length_a   1.000
_cell.length_b   1.000
_cell.length_c   1.000
_cell.angle_alpha   90.00
_cell.angle_beta   90.00
_cell.angle_gamma   90.00
#
_symmetry.space_group_name_H-M   'P 1'
#
loop_
_entity.id
_entity.type
_entity.pdbx_description
1 polymer ?
#
loop_
_entity_poly.entity_id
_entity_poly.type
_entity_poly.pdbx_seq_one_letter_code
_entity_poly.pdbx_strand_id
1 'polypeptide(L)'
;MRTTTIGKTGRHGIITDQTYAEGVLLVSSDAETWTPLNGSDLTMRLYGFVFQDQGTLQFQPVSGVQFSDLNIDEYSAIPEGTGLVWEYSTDGETIWDAIVPAEDVLVRVQFSTSMSNDTPALNFKGVNLFGYLNNIIGA
;
A
#
# COMPACT_ATOMS: atom_id res chain seq x y z
N MET A 1 -5.40 8.94 12.41
CA MET A 1 -4.42 8.24 13.29
C MET A 1 -4.79 6.76 13.31
N ARG A 2 -4.02 5.91 12.65
CA ARG A 2 -4.25 4.45 12.64
C ARG A 2 -3.27 3.81 13.61
N THR A 3 -3.78 3.18 14.66
CA THR A 3 -2.98 2.49 15.67
C THR A 3 -2.91 1.02 15.31
N THR A 4 -1.74 0.54 14.85
CA THR A 4 -1.46 -0.90 14.86
C THR A 4 -1.15 -1.30 16.28
N THR A 5 -1.99 -2.17 16.84
CA THR A 5 -1.86 -2.67 18.22
C THR A 5 -1.25 -4.07 18.17
N ILE A 6 -0.07 -4.25 18.78
CA ILE A 6 0.43 -5.58 19.14
C ILE A 6 0.02 -5.79 20.60
N GLY A 7 -1.09 -6.49 20.85
CA GLY A 7 -1.77 -6.41 22.17
C GLY A 7 -3.26 -6.72 22.11
N LYS A 8 -3.89 -6.98 23.26
CA LYS A 8 -5.34 -6.81 23.41
C LYS A 8 -5.65 -5.36 23.77
N THR A 9 -6.56 -4.76 23.01
CA THR A 9 -6.97 -3.37 23.19
C THR A 9 -8.08 -3.25 24.24
N GLY A 10 -7.89 -2.40 25.25
CA GLY A 10 -8.90 -2.06 26.24
C GLY A 10 -9.90 -1.00 25.77
N ARG A 11 -10.82 -0.60 26.66
CA ARG A 11 -12.03 0.21 26.38
C ARG A 11 -11.80 1.60 25.75
N HIS A 12 -10.55 2.05 25.62
CA HIS A 12 -10.17 3.36 25.07
C HIS A 12 -9.08 3.30 23.99
N GLY A 13 -8.88 2.15 23.34
CA GLY A 13 -7.83 2.05 22.31
C GLY A 13 -6.40 1.92 22.88
N ILE A 14 -6.28 1.84 24.20
CA ILE A 14 -5.02 1.64 24.93
C ILE A 14 -4.75 0.15 24.97
N ILE A 15 -3.51 -0.27 24.73
CA ILE A 15 -3.07 -1.65 24.95
C ILE A 15 -3.10 -1.88 26.46
N THR A 16 -3.93 -2.82 26.92
CA THR A 16 -4.14 -3.04 28.37
C THR A 16 -3.72 -4.43 28.83
N ASP A 17 -3.14 -5.24 27.95
CA ASP A 17 -2.73 -6.60 28.29
C ASP A 17 -1.60 -7.12 27.37
N GLN A 18 -0.64 -7.80 27.99
CA GLN A 18 0.61 -8.29 27.40
C GLN A 18 0.38 -9.33 26.29
N THR A 19 1.07 -9.21 25.15
CA THR A 19 1.10 -10.25 24.07
C THR A 19 2.35 -11.14 24.13
N TYR A 20 3.38 -10.78 24.89
CA TYR A 20 4.59 -11.59 24.98
C TYR A 20 4.31 -12.85 25.81
N ALA A 21 4.47 -14.03 25.19
CA ALA A 21 4.28 -15.31 25.86
C ALA A 21 5.33 -15.56 26.97
N GLU A 22 6.52 -14.95 26.87
CA GLU A 22 7.61 -15.04 27.84
C GLU A 22 8.42 -13.72 27.87
N GLY A 23 8.78 -13.22 29.07
CA GLY A 23 9.67 -12.07 29.27
C GLY A 23 9.11 -10.97 30.19
N VAL A 24 10.00 -10.29 30.94
CA VAL A 24 9.71 -9.13 31.79
C VAL A 24 10.44 -7.91 31.23
N LEU A 25 9.75 -6.77 31.12
CA LEU A 25 10.38 -5.51 30.73
C LEU A 25 11.35 -5.07 31.84
N LEU A 26 12.58 -4.72 31.47
CA LEU A 26 13.60 -4.25 32.40
C LEU A 26 13.89 -2.78 32.15
N VAL A 27 14.06 -2.01 33.22
CA VAL A 27 14.51 -0.61 33.17
C VAL A 27 15.82 -0.45 33.91
N SER A 28 16.70 0.38 33.36
CA SER A 28 17.97 0.74 33.97
C SER A 28 18.25 2.22 33.73
N SER A 29 18.80 2.89 34.73
CA SER A 29 19.29 4.27 34.61
C SER A 29 20.77 4.37 34.25
N ASP A 30 21.50 3.26 34.33
CA ASP A 30 22.97 3.20 34.19
C ASP A 30 23.47 2.06 33.29
N ALA A 31 22.57 1.22 32.77
CA ALA A 31 22.85 0.00 32.01
C ALA A 31 23.62 -1.11 32.77
N GLU A 32 23.89 -0.93 34.06
CA GLU A 32 24.61 -1.91 34.90
C GLU A 32 23.66 -2.67 35.83
N THR A 33 22.65 -1.99 36.37
CA THR A 33 21.61 -2.61 37.21
C THR A 33 20.24 -2.53 36.55
N TRP A 34 19.53 -3.65 36.48
CA TRP A 34 18.28 -3.79 35.73
C TRP A 34 17.15 -4.16 36.68
N THR A 35 16.09 -3.35 36.71
CA THR A 35 14.92 -3.56 37.57
C THR A 35 13.73 -4.05 36.74
N PRO A 36 13.04 -5.13 37.16
CA PRO A 36 11.85 -5.63 36.47
C PRO A 36 10.66 -4.70 36.65
N LEU A 37 10.02 -4.32 35.54
CA LEU A 37 8.76 -3.59 35.48
C LEU A 37 7.60 -4.58 35.35
N ASN A 38 7.25 -5.20 36.48
CA ASN A 38 6.13 -6.15 36.55
C ASN A 38 4.79 -5.42 36.31
N GLY A 39 4.01 -5.88 35.33
CA GLY A 39 2.71 -5.29 34.99
C GLY A 39 2.77 -4.04 34.10
N SER A 40 3.94 -3.74 33.52
CA SER A 40 4.10 -2.67 32.54
C SER A 40 4.23 -3.22 31.12
N ASP A 41 3.63 -2.52 30.16
CA ASP A 41 3.73 -2.81 28.73
C ASP A 41 4.69 -1.85 28.02
N LEU A 42 5.47 -2.37 27.07
CA LEU A 42 6.16 -1.53 26.09
C LEU A 42 5.13 -1.08 25.04
N THR A 43 4.58 0.12 25.21
CA THR A 43 3.76 0.75 24.17
C THR A 43 4.61 1.69 23.34
N MET A 44 4.83 1.36 22.07
CA MET A 44 5.47 2.25 21.12
C MET A 44 4.41 3.11 20.41
N ARG A 45 4.64 4.42 20.35
CA ARG A 45 3.89 5.31 19.45
C ARG A 45 4.77 5.65 18.26
N LEU A 46 4.29 5.33 17.07
CA LEU A 46 4.91 5.78 15.82
C LEU A 46 4.44 7.22 15.59
N TYR A 47 5.37 8.18 15.72
CA TYR A 47 5.05 9.62 15.71
C TYR A 47 4.96 10.24 14.32
N GLY A 48 5.22 9.48 13.26
CA GLY A 48 5.02 9.93 11.90
C GLY A 48 5.80 9.08 10.92
N PHE A 49 5.26 8.97 9.73
CA PHE A 49 5.97 8.52 8.55
C PHE A 49 6.00 9.71 7.59
N VAL A 50 7.14 9.98 6.99
CA VAL A 50 7.23 10.94 5.88
C VAL A 50 7.07 10.11 4.63
N PHE A 51 5.93 10.25 3.96
CA PHE A 51 5.71 9.65 2.65
C PHE A 51 6.29 10.57 1.57
N GLN A 52 6.67 9.99 0.44
CA GLN A 52 6.93 10.79 -0.76
C GLN A 52 5.58 11.34 -1.26
N ASP A 53 5.57 12.60 -1.68
CA ASP A 53 4.35 13.26 -2.14
C ASP A 53 3.82 12.65 -3.44
N GLN A 54 4.69 11.94 -4.18
CA GLN A 54 4.36 11.27 -5.43
C GLN A 54 5.11 9.94 -5.58
N GLY A 55 4.56 9.04 -6.38
CA GLY A 55 5.20 7.78 -6.75
C GLY A 55 4.52 7.13 -7.95
N THR A 56 5.17 6.13 -8.53
CA THR A 56 4.67 5.42 -9.72
C THR A 56 4.83 3.91 -9.53
N LEU A 57 3.80 3.16 -9.90
CA LEU A 57 3.91 1.72 -10.16
C LEU A 57 3.61 1.48 -11.63
N GLN A 58 4.52 0.81 -12.34
CA GLN A 58 4.42 0.57 -13.77
C GLN A 58 4.57 -0.93 -14.07
N PHE A 59 3.68 -1.45 -14.92
CA PHE A 59 3.79 -2.80 -15.45
C PHE A 59 4.86 -2.88 -16.54
N GLN A 60 5.49 -4.04 -16.69
CA GLN A 60 6.36 -4.28 -17.84
C GLN A 60 5.56 -4.19 -19.15
N PRO A 61 6.16 -3.68 -20.23
CA PRO A 61 5.49 -3.63 -21.53
C PRO A 61 5.02 -5.03 -21.95
N VAL A 62 3.76 -5.12 -22.34
CA VAL A 62 3.21 -6.31 -23.00
C VAL A 62 3.33 -6.08 -24.51
N SER A 63 4.04 -6.95 -25.22
CA SER A 63 4.30 -6.80 -26.65
C SER A 63 3.89 -8.05 -27.42
N GLY A 64 3.58 -7.87 -28.72
CA GLY A 64 3.25 -8.95 -29.63
C GLY A 64 1.85 -9.55 -29.44
N VAL A 65 0.94 -8.82 -28.77
CA VAL A 65 -0.41 -9.28 -28.46
C VAL A 65 -1.40 -8.12 -28.56
N GLN A 66 -2.34 -8.17 -29.52
CA GLN A 66 -3.44 -7.20 -29.62
C GLN A 66 -4.61 -7.64 -28.74
N PHE A 67 -4.86 -6.92 -27.65
CA PHE A 67 -6.02 -7.15 -26.79
C PHE A 67 -7.26 -6.43 -27.33
N SER A 68 -8.43 -7.07 -27.21
CA SER A 68 -9.70 -6.39 -27.48
C SER A 68 -10.11 -5.51 -26.31
N ASP A 69 -9.76 -5.93 -25.09
CA ASP A 69 -10.13 -5.28 -23.85
C ASP A 69 -9.05 -5.49 -22.79
N LEU A 70 -8.97 -4.53 -21.86
CA LEU A 70 -8.07 -4.54 -20.70
C LEU A 70 -8.89 -4.40 -19.42
N ASN A 71 -8.52 -5.15 -18.39
CA ASN A 71 -9.08 -5.01 -17.05
C ASN A 71 -7.98 -4.98 -15.99
N ILE A 72 -8.20 -4.16 -14.96
CA ILE A 72 -7.35 -4.07 -13.78
C ILE A 72 -8.15 -4.60 -12.60
N ASP A 73 -7.61 -5.63 -11.96
CA ASP A 73 -8.13 -6.12 -10.68
C ASP A 73 -7.23 -5.62 -9.57
N GLU A 74 -7.75 -4.66 -8.82
CA GLU A 74 -7.05 -4.00 -7.72
C GLU A 74 -8.04 -3.64 -6.60
N TYR A 75 -7.53 -3.55 -5.38
CA TYR A 75 -8.27 -2.98 -4.27
C TYR A 75 -7.47 -1.83 -3.67
N SER A 76 -8.00 -0.62 -3.76
CA SER A 76 -7.32 0.58 -3.28
C SER A 76 -8.03 1.22 -2.09
N ALA A 77 -7.25 1.94 -1.28
CA ALA A 77 -7.74 2.92 -0.33
C ALA A 77 -7.20 4.28 -0.73
N ILE A 78 -8.10 5.24 -0.94
CA ILE A 78 -7.76 6.61 -1.36
C ILE A 78 -8.32 7.57 -0.29
N PRO A 79 -7.55 7.86 0.78
CA PRO A 79 -7.93 8.85 1.77
C PRO A 79 -8.09 10.26 1.19
N GLU A 80 -8.76 11.14 1.92
CA GLU A 80 -8.91 12.55 1.55
C GLU A 80 -7.54 13.22 1.38
N GLY A 81 -7.41 14.08 0.36
CA GLY A 81 -6.16 14.77 0.06
C GLY A 81 -5.10 13.91 -0.65
N THR A 82 -5.46 12.67 -1.00
CA THR A 82 -4.63 11.75 -1.78
C THR A 82 -5.29 11.40 -3.12
N GLY A 83 -4.49 10.95 -4.10
CA GLY A 83 -4.98 10.65 -5.44
C GLY A 83 -4.28 9.46 -6.08
N LEU A 84 -5.05 8.68 -6.82
CA LEU A 84 -4.61 7.54 -7.60
C LEU A 84 -5.14 7.69 -9.02
N VAL A 85 -4.25 7.69 -10.02
CA VAL A 85 -4.63 7.80 -11.43
C VAL A 85 -4.00 6.67 -12.22
N TRP A 86 -4.84 5.85 -12.86
CA TRP A 86 -4.41 4.81 -13.78
C TRP A 86 -4.30 5.37 -15.19
N GLU A 87 -3.16 5.10 -15.83
CA GLU A 87 -2.84 5.63 -17.15
C GLU A 87 -2.25 4.52 -18.03
N TYR A 88 -2.38 4.68 -19.35
CA TYR A 88 -1.73 3.84 -20.32
C TYR A 88 -0.96 4.66 -21.38
N SER A 89 0.03 4.02 -22.01
CA SER A 89 0.80 4.59 -23.12
C SER A 89 0.93 3.57 -24.25
N THR A 90 0.74 4.02 -25.48
CA THR A 90 0.90 3.22 -26.71
C THR A 90 2.14 3.60 -27.52
N ASP A 91 2.93 4.56 -27.01
CA ASP A 91 4.02 5.22 -27.75
C ASP A 91 5.36 5.17 -27.02
N GLY A 92 5.52 4.17 -26.16
CA GLY A 92 6.78 3.96 -25.43
C GLY A 92 7.01 5.02 -24.35
N GLU A 93 5.99 5.28 -23.53
CA GLU A 93 6.02 6.18 -22.37
C GLU A 93 6.05 7.69 -22.70
N THR A 94 5.82 8.08 -23.95
CA THR A 94 5.89 9.49 -24.37
C THR A 94 4.59 10.24 -24.02
N ILE A 95 3.45 9.63 -24.30
CA ILE A 95 2.11 10.12 -23.94
C ILE A 95 1.45 9.11 -23.01
N TRP A 96 0.79 9.62 -21.98
CA TRP A 96 0.02 8.85 -21.01
C TRP A 96 -1.41 9.36 -20.99
N ASP A 97 -2.35 8.49 -21.33
CA ASP A 97 -3.78 8.78 -21.32
C ASP A 97 -4.44 8.04 -20.16
N ALA A 98 -5.48 8.64 -19.58
CA ALA A 98 -6.31 7.96 -18.57
C ALA A 98 -6.90 6.68 -19.19
N ILE A 99 -6.95 5.58 -18.44
CA ILE A 99 -7.42 4.29 -19.00
C ILE A 99 -8.83 4.42 -19.60
N VAL A 100 -8.87 4.25 -20.92
CA VAL A 100 -10.01 3.99 -21.79
C VAL A 100 -9.57 2.83 -22.70
N PRO A 101 -10.41 1.84 -23.08
CA PRO A 101 -9.94 0.65 -23.78
C PRO A 101 -9.19 0.99 -25.08
N ALA A 102 -7.95 0.52 -25.25
CA ALA A 102 -7.12 0.73 -26.46
C ALA A 102 -6.00 -0.34 -26.61
N GLU A 103 -5.47 -0.48 -27.83
CA GLU A 103 -4.48 -1.49 -28.27
C GLU A 103 -3.03 -1.24 -27.79
N ASP A 104 -2.20 -2.31 -27.70
CA ASP A 104 -0.76 -2.33 -27.34
C ASP A 104 -0.32 -1.28 -26.31
N VAL A 105 -0.44 -1.62 -25.02
CA VAL A 105 -0.36 -0.65 -23.93
C VAL A 105 0.73 -0.96 -22.89
N LEU A 106 1.42 0.09 -22.45
CA LEU A 106 2.10 0.19 -21.17
C LEU A 106 1.10 0.72 -20.14
N VAL A 107 1.04 0.14 -18.95
CA VAL A 107 0.07 0.54 -17.92
C VAL A 107 0.80 0.96 -16.66
N ARG A 108 0.39 2.08 -16.07
CA ARG A 108 0.91 2.55 -14.78
C ARG A 108 -0.17 3.14 -13.90
N VAL A 109 0.15 3.28 -12.62
CA VAL A 109 -0.59 4.09 -11.66
C VAL A 109 0.33 5.14 -11.05
N GLN A 110 -0.19 6.37 -10.97
CA GLN A 110 0.42 7.48 -10.27
C GLN A 110 -0.22 7.66 -8.89
N PHE A 111 0.63 7.72 -7.87
CA PHE A 111 0.26 8.06 -6.50
C PHE A 111 0.57 9.53 -6.26
N SER A 112 -0.33 10.21 -5.56
CA SER A 112 -0.10 11.57 -5.10
C SER A 112 -0.73 11.80 -3.73
N THR A 113 -0.12 12.67 -2.95
CA THR A 113 -0.67 13.14 -1.68
C THR A 113 -0.31 14.59 -1.43
N SER A 114 -1.26 15.35 -0.89
CA SER A 114 -1.03 16.69 -0.32
C SER A 114 -0.97 16.66 1.21
N MET A 115 -1.01 15.46 1.80
CA MET A 115 -1.04 15.22 3.23
C MET A 115 0.33 14.78 3.73
N SER A 116 0.76 15.30 4.88
CA SER A 116 2.10 15.02 5.44
C SER A 116 2.29 13.59 5.98
N ASN A 117 1.20 12.84 6.16
CA ASN A 117 1.21 11.53 6.82
C ASN A 117 0.18 10.55 6.24
N ASP A 118 -0.32 10.80 5.03
CA ASP A 118 -1.28 9.93 4.38
C ASP A 118 -0.94 9.77 2.90
N THR A 119 -1.23 8.60 2.33
CA THR A 119 -0.93 8.27 0.93
C THR A 119 -1.92 7.20 0.45
N PRO A 120 -2.28 7.17 -0.86
CA PRO A 120 -3.11 6.09 -1.35
C PRO A 120 -2.37 4.76 -1.19
N ALA A 121 -3.11 3.70 -0.90
CA ALA A 121 -2.55 2.37 -0.74
C ALA A 121 -3.23 1.38 -1.68
N LEU A 122 -2.42 0.61 -2.41
CA LEU A 122 -2.86 -0.62 -3.07
C LEU A 122 -2.85 -1.75 -2.04
N ASN A 123 -3.98 -2.40 -1.83
CA ASN A 123 -4.13 -3.44 -0.83
C ASN A 123 -3.61 -4.78 -1.36
N PHE A 124 -2.83 -5.45 -0.52
CA PHE A 124 -1.71 -6.34 -0.85
C PHE A 124 -2.04 -7.69 -1.52
N LYS A 125 -3.26 -7.93 -2.03
CA LYS A 125 -3.56 -9.23 -2.67
C LYS A 125 -3.03 -9.37 -4.11
N GLY A 126 -2.39 -8.33 -4.64
CA GLY A 126 -1.79 -8.27 -5.97
C GLY A 126 -2.60 -7.35 -6.87
N VAL A 127 -1.91 -6.52 -7.65
CA VAL A 127 -2.54 -5.79 -8.76
C VAL A 127 -2.37 -6.66 -9.99
N ASN A 128 -3.47 -7.11 -10.56
CA ASN A 128 -3.45 -7.97 -11.74
C ASN A 128 -3.93 -7.19 -12.96
N LEU A 129 -3.15 -7.30 -14.03
CA LEU A 129 -3.53 -6.80 -15.35
C LEU A 129 -4.02 -7.97 -16.19
N PHE A 130 -5.27 -7.89 -16.65
CA PHE A 130 -5.88 -8.90 -17.50
C PHE A 130 -6.15 -8.32 -18.88
N GLY A 131 -5.64 -8.98 -19.91
CA GLY A 131 -5.98 -8.69 -21.30
C GLY A 131 -6.87 -9.78 -21.87
N TYR A 132 -7.92 -9.39 -22.59
CA TYR A 132 -8.83 -10.32 -23.28
C TYR A 132 -8.49 -10.38 -24.78
N LEU A 133 -8.53 -11.60 -25.32
CA LEU A 133 -8.31 -11.88 -26.73
C LEU A 133 -9.59 -12.44 -27.35
N ASN A 134 -10.14 -11.75 -28.34
CA ASN A 134 -11.20 -12.31 -29.16
C ASN A 134 -10.58 -13.29 -30.17
N ASN A 135 -11.03 -14.54 -30.17
CA ASN A 135 -10.66 -15.49 -31.21
C ASN A 135 -11.42 -15.16 -32.50
N ILE A 136 -10.74 -14.51 -33.45
CA ILE A 136 -11.29 -14.18 -34.78
C ILE A 136 -11.27 -15.37 -35.76
N ILE A 137 -10.75 -16.54 -35.37
CA ILE A 137 -10.77 -17.75 -36.21
C ILE A 137 -12.08 -18.51 -35.95
N GLY A 138 -13.16 -18.09 -36.62
CA GLY A 138 -14.44 -18.79 -36.53
C GLY A 138 -15.68 -18.06 -37.08
N ALA A 139 -15.53 -17.14 -38.05
CA ALA A 139 -16.66 -16.60 -38.82
C ALA A 139 -16.65 -17.14 -40.25
#